data_AF-A0A2V6SYT9-F1
#
_entry.id   AF-A0A2V6SYT9-F1
#
_cell.length_a   1.000
_cell.length_b   1.000
_cell.length_c   1.000
_cell.angle_alpha   90.00
_cell.angle_beta   90.00
_cell.angle_gamma   90.00
#
_symmetry.space_group_name_H-M   'P 1'
#
loop_
_entity.id
_entity.type
_entity.pdbx_description
1 polymer ?
#
loop_
_entity_poly.entity_id
_entity_poly.type
_entity_poly.pdbx_seq_one_letter_code
_entity_poly.pdbx_strand_id
1 'polypeptide(L)'
;MNKRWEEKLGIQTALLRLSCGEMWARIQAETKEGTNPGGIQADLVVSVLPDQVLIGKSQGLWLPHPNSPGWQGIGPAYLDPDGQAYNLGTFSWLFYASEPRLKEKGYAMPKSVKDLLDPKWKGEILLPSPVTSGTAYLIVLSFLSLYGETEGWKYLEALDRNVAYYTRGGGGPAQLVARGEAISRSGRPSRSG
;
A
#
# COMPACT_ATOMS: atom_id res chain seq x y z
N MET A 1 16.17 5.84 6.15
CA MET A 1 15.58 5.74 7.50
C MET A 1 16.67 5.38 8.50
N ASN A 2 17.42 4.29 8.26
CA ASN A 2 18.51 3.79 9.14
C ASN A 2 19.50 4.86 9.61
N LYS A 3 20.19 5.57 8.72
CA LYS A 3 21.16 6.62 9.11
C LYS A 3 20.58 7.64 10.09
N ARG A 4 19.33 8.07 9.87
CA ARG A 4 18.67 9.06 10.72
C ARG A 4 18.32 8.50 12.12
N TRP A 5 18.07 7.20 12.24
CA TRP A 5 17.82 6.55 13.54
C TRP A 5 19.13 6.30 14.28
N GLU A 6 20.14 5.79 13.58
CA GLU A 6 21.50 5.60 14.13
C GLU A 6 22.09 6.91 14.66
N GLU A 7 22.02 7.98 13.87
CA GLU A 7 22.54 9.31 14.25
C GLU A 7 21.78 9.94 15.43
N LYS A 8 20.46 9.73 15.52
CA LYS A 8 19.62 10.39 16.54
C LYS A 8 19.50 9.62 17.83
N LEU A 9 19.46 8.29 17.76
CA LEU A 9 19.15 7.42 18.88
C LEU A 9 20.36 6.60 19.34
N GLY A 10 21.45 6.59 18.56
CA GLY A 10 22.65 5.80 18.89
C GLY A 10 22.44 4.29 18.84
N ILE A 11 21.33 3.83 18.25
CA ILE A 11 21.00 2.40 18.12
C ILE A 11 21.41 1.89 16.74
N GLN A 12 21.94 0.67 16.68
CA GLN A 12 22.18 -0.01 15.42
C GLN A 12 20.85 -0.53 14.86
N THR A 13 20.60 -0.32 13.56
CA THR A 13 19.33 -0.72 12.94
C THR A 13 19.55 -1.74 11.81
N ALA A 14 18.94 -2.91 11.95
CA ALA A 14 18.83 -3.88 10.85
C ALA A 14 17.47 -3.70 10.16
N LEU A 15 17.45 -3.03 9.01
CA LEU A 15 16.20 -2.79 8.28
C LEU A 15 16.04 -3.79 7.15
N LEU A 16 15.02 -4.63 7.26
CA LEU A 16 14.50 -5.39 6.15
C LEU A 16 13.32 -4.65 5.52
N ARG A 17 13.41 -4.32 4.23
CA ARG A 17 12.32 -3.68 3.50
C ARG A 17 11.61 -4.70 2.61
N LEU A 18 10.34 -4.96 2.90
CA LEU A 18 9.45 -5.80 2.12
C LEU A 18 8.18 -5.02 1.74
N SER A 19 7.45 -5.51 0.74
CA SER A 19 6.06 -5.07 0.54
C SER A 19 5.18 -5.55 1.70
N CYS A 20 4.05 -4.87 1.98
CA CYS A 20 3.17 -5.26 3.09
C CYS A 20 2.66 -6.70 2.97
N GLY A 21 2.46 -7.21 1.74
CA GLY A 21 2.04 -8.59 1.51
C GLY A 21 3.15 -9.59 1.83
N GLU A 22 4.36 -9.37 1.31
CA GLU A 22 5.53 -10.21 1.61
C GLU A 22 5.91 -10.19 3.09
N MET A 23 5.84 -9.01 3.73
CA MET A 23 6.09 -8.84 5.16
C MET A 23 5.10 -9.64 6.00
N TRP A 24 3.81 -9.56 5.66
CA TRP A 24 2.78 -10.30 6.37
C TRP A 24 2.88 -11.81 6.18
N ALA A 25 3.16 -12.28 4.96
CA ALA A 25 3.41 -13.68 4.69
C ALA A 25 4.58 -14.23 5.53
N ARG A 26 5.65 -13.43 5.68
CA ARG A 26 6.79 -13.77 6.53
C ARG A 26 6.41 -13.83 8.01
N ILE A 27 5.70 -12.83 8.53
CA ILE A 27 5.20 -12.84 9.92
C ILE A 27 4.39 -14.11 10.17
N GLN A 28 3.46 -14.45 9.28
CA GLN A 28 2.64 -15.66 9.40
C GLN A 28 3.47 -16.96 9.35
N ALA A 29 4.54 -17.01 8.57
CA ALA A 29 5.46 -18.15 8.55
C ALA A 29 6.25 -18.27 9.87
N GLU A 30 6.85 -17.17 10.32
CA GLU A 30 7.63 -17.13 11.58
C GLU A 30 6.76 -17.45 12.80
N THR A 31 5.50 -17.00 12.83
CA THR A 31 4.54 -17.34 13.88
C THR A 31 4.17 -18.82 13.89
N LYS A 32 4.11 -19.48 12.73
CA LYS A 32 3.79 -20.92 12.64
C LYS A 32 4.97 -21.81 13.05
N GLU A 33 6.18 -21.37 12.75
CA GLU A 33 7.41 -22.11 13.07
C GLU A 33 7.84 -21.95 14.54
N GLY A 34 7.47 -20.84 15.19
CA GLY A 34 7.75 -20.60 16.61
C GLY A 34 6.56 -20.83 17.55
N THR A 35 6.82 -21.07 18.83
CA THR A 35 5.79 -20.92 19.88
C THR A 35 5.47 -19.43 20.04
N ASN A 36 4.26 -19.01 19.67
CA ASN A 36 3.80 -17.62 19.73
C ASN A 36 4.16 -16.93 21.07
N PRO A 37 4.73 -15.69 21.09
CA PRO A 37 5.27 -14.89 19.98
C PRO A 37 6.78 -15.06 19.73
N GLY A 38 7.45 -16.07 20.29
CA GLY A 38 8.92 -16.21 20.29
C GLY A 38 9.60 -16.54 18.94
N GLY A 39 8.85 -16.73 17.85
CA GLY A 39 9.40 -17.06 16.52
C GLY A 39 9.64 -15.86 15.61
N ILE A 40 8.98 -14.73 15.86
CA ILE A 40 9.08 -13.52 15.02
C ILE A 40 10.46 -12.91 15.19
N GLN A 41 11.16 -12.70 14.07
CA GLN A 41 12.57 -12.27 14.07
C GLN A 41 12.73 -10.75 14.15
N ALA A 42 11.63 -9.98 14.15
CA ALA A 42 11.65 -8.52 14.13
C ALA A 42 11.09 -7.91 15.42
N ASP A 43 11.78 -6.90 15.96
CA ASP A 43 11.31 -6.17 17.15
C ASP A 43 10.23 -5.12 16.83
N LEU A 44 10.26 -4.58 15.61
CA LEU A 44 9.34 -3.53 15.16
C LEU A 44 8.89 -3.76 13.72
N VAL A 45 7.58 -3.79 13.53
CA VAL A 45 6.95 -3.83 12.20
C VAL A 45 6.37 -2.45 11.88
N VAL A 46 6.82 -1.86 10.78
CA VAL A 46 6.38 -0.52 10.34
C VAL A 46 5.62 -0.64 9.02
N SER A 47 4.45 -0.01 8.93
CA SER A 47 3.61 0.04 7.71
C SER A 47 3.00 -1.31 7.27
N VAL A 48 2.13 -1.87 8.10
CA VAL A 48 1.19 -2.95 7.72
C VAL A 48 -0.12 -2.39 7.17
N LEU A 49 -0.93 -3.24 6.53
CA LEU A 49 -2.28 -2.88 6.12
C LEU A 49 -3.25 -2.87 7.31
N PRO A 50 -4.37 -2.11 7.25
CA PRO A 50 -5.34 -2.06 8.35
C PRO A 50 -5.92 -3.42 8.73
N ASP A 51 -6.18 -4.30 7.77
CA ASP A 51 -6.67 -5.67 8.01
C ASP A 51 -5.63 -6.52 8.76
N GLN A 52 -4.34 -6.36 8.43
CA GLN A 52 -3.25 -7.07 9.08
C GLN A 52 -3.08 -6.62 10.54
N VAL A 53 -3.36 -5.36 10.85
CA VAL A 53 -3.47 -4.90 12.25
C VAL A 53 -4.55 -5.72 12.94
N LEU A 54 -5.78 -5.73 12.43
CA LEU A 54 -6.91 -6.44 13.06
C LEU A 54 -6.65 -7.94 13.25
N ILE A 55 -6.11 -8.62 12.23
CA ILE A 55 -5.79 -10.05 12.31
C ILE A 55 -4.68 -10.31 13.33
N GLY A 56 -3.63 -9.50 13.34
CA GLY A 56 -2.56 -9.67 14.33
C GLY A 56 -3.04 -9.40 15.75
N LYS A 57 -4.02 -8.51 15.96
CA LYS A 57 -4.65 -8.30 17.27
C LYS A 57 -5.37 -9.56 17.73
N SER A 58 -6.19 -10.18 16.87
CA SER A 58 -6.92 -11.40 17.21
C SER A 58 -6.01 -12.61 17.46
N GLN A 59 -4.79 -12.58 16.90
CA GLN A 59 -3.76 -13.61 17.09
C GLN A 59 -2.77 -13.30 18.23
N GLY A 60 -2.92 -12.16 18.91
CA GLY A 60 -2.02 -11.74 19.99
C GLY A 60 -0.60 -11.38 19.54
N LEU A 61 -0.42 -10.99 18.27
CA LEU A 61 0.90 -10.68 17.69
C LEU A 61 1.41 -9.28 18.04
N TRP A 62 0.51 -8.35 18.38
CA TRP A 62 0.88 -6.96 18.65
C TRP A 62 0.96 -6.69 20.14
N LEU A 63 2.09 -6.17 20.60
CA LEU A 63 2.24 -5.71 21.98
C LEU A 63 1.56 -4.35 22.15
N PRO A 64 0.63 -4.21 23.11
CA PRO A 64 -0.02 -2.93 23.37
C PRO A 64 0.98 -1.93 23.95
N HIS A 65 0.95 -0.70 23.44
CA HIS A 65 1.77 0.43 23.90
C HIS A 65 0.97 1.76 23.93
N PRO A 66 -0.19 1.82 24.62
CA PRO A 66 -1.13 2.95 24.56
C PRO A 66 -0.53 4.30 24.99
N ASN A 67 0.50 4.29 25.83
CA ASN A 67 1.12 5.48 26.41
C ASN A 67 2.45 5.85 25.73
N SER A 68 2.65 5.46 24.45
CA SER A 68 3.89 5.80 23.75
C SER A 68 4.06 7.33 23.66
N PRO A 69 5.19 7.90 24.12
CA PRO A 69 5.47 9.32 23.94
C PRO A 69 5.42 9.75 22.47
N GLY A 70 5.76 8.84 21.56
CA GLY A 70 5.70 9.08 20.11
C GLY A 70 4.30 9.22 19.54
N TRP A 71 3.24 8.93 20.32
CA TRP A 71 1.85 9.03 19.87
C TRP A 71 1.16 10.31 20.36
N GLN A 72 1.86 11.14 21.16
CA GLN A 72 1.33 12.43 21.59
C GLN A 72 1.00 13.32 20.37
N GLY A 73 -0.21 13.85 20.36
CA GLY A 73 -0.72 14.71 19.27
C GLY A 73 -1.37 13.97 18.10
N ILE A 74 -1.37 12.64 18.09
CA ILE A 74 -2.13 11.86 17.08
C ILE A 74 -3.61 11.91 17.43
N GLY A 75 -4.44 12.33 16.47
CA GLY A 75 -5.90 12.38 16.65
C GLY A 75 -6.52 11.00 16.86
N PRO A 76 -7.63 10.89 17.62
CA PRO A 76 -8.23 9.60 18.00
C PRO A 76 -8.68 8.76 16.79
N ALA A 77 -9.03 9.39 15.67
CA ALA A 77 -9.39 8.71 14.43
C ALA A 77 -8.22 7.92 13.78
N TYR A 78 -6.99 8.14 14.25
CA TYR A 78 -5.78 7.52 13.75
C TYR A 78 -5.11 6.61 14.79
N LEU A 79 -5.70 6.47 15.97
CA LEU A 79 -5.21 5.59 17.02
C LEU A 79 -6.07 4.33 17.07
N ASP A 80 -5.42 3.18 17.28
CA ASP A 80 -6.12 1.99 17.71
C ASP A 80 -6.58 2.18 19.16
N PRO A 81 -7.88 1.99 19.48
CA PRO A 81 -8.38 2.14 20.86
C PRO A 81 -7.71 1.20 21.86
N ASP A 82 -7.23 0.03 21.42
CA ASP A 82 -6.51 -0.92 22.29
C ASP A 82 -5.00 -0.60 22.40
N GLY A 83 -4.56 0.49 21.76
CA GLY A 83 -3.19 0.97 21.83
C GLY A 83 -2.17 0.03 21.21
N GLN A 84 -2.54 -0.80 20.24
CA GLN A 84 -1.61 -1.72 19.55
C GLN A 84 -1.09 -1.17 18.22
N ALA A 85 -1.72 -0.14 17.66
CA ALA A 85 -1.30 0.47 16.40
C ALA A 85 -1.73 1.94 16.29
N TYR A 86 -1.15 2.66 15.33
CA TYR A 86 -1.63 3.96 14.88
C TYR A 86 -1.39 4.11 13.37
N ASN A 87 -2.17 4.98 12.73
CA ASN A 87 -2.02 5.29 11.32
C ASN A 87 -0.84 6.24 11.12
N LEU A 88 0.21 5.74 10.44
CA LEU A 88 1.39 6.53 10.06
C LEU A 88 1.08 7.67 9.08
N GLY A 89 -0.07 7.62 8.43
CA GLY A 89 -0.52 8.63 7.48
C GLY A 89 -1.77 8.17 6.73
N THR A 90 -2.35 9.10 5.98
CA THR A 90 -3.44 8.79 5.06
C THR A 90 -2.89 8.37 3.71
N PHE A 91 -3.63 7.48 3.06
CA PHE A 91 -3.26 6.96 1.76
C PHE A 91 -4.34 7.32 0.75
N SER A 92 -3.95 8.07 -0.28
CA SER A 92 -4.83 8.42 -1.40
C SER A 92 -4.36 7.75 -2.68
N TRP A 93 -5.31 7.24 -3.44
CA TRP A 93 -5.07 6.74 -4.78
C TRP A 93 -5.26 7.85 -5.80
N LEU A 94 -4.29 8.02 -6.68
CA LEU A 94 -4.31 9.02 -7.73
C LEU A 94 -3.82 8.39 -9.02
N PHE A 95 -4.47 8.75 -10.13
CA PHE A 95 -3.96 8.45 -11.47
C PHE A 95 -2.97 9.51 -11.89
N TYR A 96 -1.91 9.05 -12.54
CA TYR A 96 -0.95 9.92 -13.17
C TYR A 96 -0.69 9.36 -14.56
N ALA A 97 -0.54 10.26 -15.54
CA ALA A 97 -0.18 9.89 -16.89
C ALA A 97 1.06 10.65 -17.31
N SER A 98 1.83 10.03 -18.19
CA SER A 98 2.92 10.68 -18.89
C SER A 98 2.34 11.70 -19.88
N GLU A 99 2.58 12.99 -19.64
CA GLU A 99 2.11 14.05 -20.54
C GLU A 99 2.64 13.89 -21.98
N PRO A 100 3.92 13.53 -22.22
CA PRO A 100 4.39 13.20 -23.56
C PRO A 100 3.61 12.06 -24.21
N ARG A 101 3.31 10.99 -23.46
CA ARG A 101 2.56 9.83 -23.96
C ARG A 101 1.14 10.19 -24.35
N LEU A 102 0.48 11.02 -23.53
CA LEU A 102 -0.85 11.54 -23.85
C LEU A 102 -0.84 12.40 -25.11
N LYS A 103 0.16 13.27 -25.29
CA LYS A 103 0.31 14.09 -26.50
C LYS A 103 0.55 13.24 -27.75
N GLU A 104 1.43 12.24 -27.67
CA GLU A 104 1.72 11.29 -28.76
C GLU A 104 0.44 10.58 -29.25
N LYS A 105 -0.42 10.17 -28.31
CA LYS A 105 -1.67 9.45 -28.60
C LYS A 105 -2.85 10.39 -28.91
N GLY A 106 -2.70 11.70 -28.69
CA GLY A 106 -3.81 12.65 -28.79
C GLY A 106 -4.88 12.45 -27.71
N TYR A 107 -4.52 11.92 -26.54
CA TYR A 107 -5.44 11.60 -25.46
C TYR A 107 -5.51 12.71 -24.42
N ALA A 108 -6.72 12.96 -23.88
CA ALA A 108 -6.90 13.78 -22.70
C ALA A 108 -6.71 12.97 -21.42
N MET A 109 -6.35 13.65 -20.32
CA MET A 109 -6.33 13.02 -19.00
C MET A 109 -7.71 12.46 -18.63
N PRO A 110 -7.80 11.22 -18.10
CA PRO A 110 -9.03 10.71 -17.53
C PRO A 110 -9.44 11.58 -16.33
N LYS A 111 -10.72 11.90 -16.24
CA LYS A 111 -11.32 12.72 -15.17
C LYS A 111 -12.02 11.87 -14.12
N SER A 112 -12.28 10.60 -14.44
CA SER A 112 -12.92 9.66 -13.54
C SER A 112 -12.29 8.26 -13.64
N VAL A 113 -12.54 7.44 -12.62
CA VAL A 113 -12.20 6.01 -12.64
C VAL A 113 -12.90 5.29 -13.80
N LYS A 114 -14.14 5.68 -14.15
CA LYS A 114 -14.91 5.08 -15.25
C LYS A 114 -14.28 5.34 -16.61
N ASP A 115 -13.62 6.49 -16.79
CA ASP A 115 -12.98 6.86 -18.06
C ASP A 115 -11.89 5.87 -18.46
N LEU A 116 -11.33 5.12 -17.50
CA LEU A 116 -10.26 4.15 -17.73
C LEU A 116 -10.76 2.82 -18.25
N LEU A 117 -12.07 2.60 -18.27
CA LEU A 117 -12.67 1.46 -18.93
C LEU A 117 -12.77 1.67 -20.44
N ASP A 118 -12.55 2.89 -20.93
CA ASP A 118 -12.54 3.18 -22.36
C ASP A 118 -11.47 2.32 -23.07
N PRO A 119 -11.85 1.55 -24.11
CA PRO A 119 -10.92 0.68 -24.86
C PRO A 119 -9.70 1.41 -25.44
N LYS A 120 -9.73 2.74 -25.59
CA LYS A 120 -8.56 3.52 -26.02
C LYS A 120 -7.35 3.38 -25.09
N TRP A 121 -7.59 3.00 -23.82
CA TRP A 121 -6.55 2.77 -22.81
C TRP A 121 -5.95 1.37 -22.87
N LYS A 122 -6.40 0.51 -23.80
CA LYS A 122 -5.91 -0.86 -23.90
C LYS A 122 -4.40 -0.91 -24.08
N GLY A 123 -3.71 -1.51 -23.11
CA GLY A 123 -2.26 -1.62 -23.11
C GLY A 123 -1.52 -0.34 -22.72
N GLU A 124 -2.21 0.66 -22.17
CA GLU A 124 -1.58 1.91 -21.71
C GLU A 124 -1.54 2.02 -20.18
N ILE A 125 -2.35 1.23 -19.45
CA ILE A 125 -2.44 1.30 -17.98
C ILE A 125 -1.44 0.33 -17.34
N LEU A 126 -0.65 0.77 -16.36
CA LEU A 126 0.02 -0.14 -15.43
C LEU A 126 -0.58 -0.06 -14.04
N LEU A 127 -0.61 -1.20 -13.36
CA LEU A 127 -1.03 -1.30 -11.97
C LEU A 127 -0.01 -2.12 -11.18
N PRO A 128 0.00 -2.03 -9.84
CA PRO A 128 0.67 -3.03 -9.04
C PRO A 128 -0.18 -4.30 -8.93
N SER A 129 0.46 -5.46 -8.80
CA SER A 129 -0.24 -6.74 -8.62
C SER A 129 -0.86 -6.84 -7.21
N PRO A 130 -2.16 -7.17 -7.08
CA PRO A 130 -2.79 -7.37 -5.77
C PRO A 130 -2.23 -8.57 -5.00
N VAL A 131 -1.55 -9.51 -5.67
CA VAL A 131 -0.94 -10.69 -5.04
C VAL A 131 0.24 -10.31 -4.14
N THR A 132 1.05 -9.35 -4.56
CA THR A 132 2.31 -8.98 -3.88
C THR A 132 2.28 -7.57 -3.29
N SER A 133 1.43 -6.69 -3.81
CA SER A 133 1.43 -5.28 -3.41
C SER A 133 0.23 -4.95 -2.53
N GLY A 134 0.51 -4.55 -1.28
CA GLY A 134 -0.52 -4.01 -0.38
C GLY A 134 -1.22 -2.76 -0.96
N THR A 135 -0.49 -1.96 -1.75
CA THR A 135 -1.07 -0.84 -2.48
C THR A 135 -2.13 -1.26 -3.48
N ALA A 136 -1.98 -2.42 -4.13
CA ALA A 136 -2.92 -2.98 -5.08
C ALA A 136 -4.10 -3.66 -4.38
N TYR A 137 -3.84 -4.37 -3.27
CA TYR A 137 -4.89 -4.87 -2.39
C TYR A 137 -5.84 -3.75 -1.94
N LEU A 138 -5.30 -2.60 -1.51
CA LEU A 138 -6.11 -1.43 -1.16
C LEU A 138 -6.89 -0.86 -2.34
N ILE A 139 -6.46 -1.03 -3.60
CA ILE A 139 -7.26 -0.64 -4.78
C ILE A 139 -8.51 -1.51 -4.86
N VAL A 140 -8.31 -2.83 -4.78
CA VAL A 140 -9.38 -3.81 -4.87
C VAL A 140 -10.40 -3.54 -3.77
N LEU A 141 -9.94 -3.46 -2.52
CA LEU A 141 -10.83 -3.12 -1.40
C LEU A 141 -11.57 -1.81 -1.62
N SER A 142 -10.90 -0.75 -2.11
CA SER A 142 -11.56 0.54 -2.35
C SER A 142 -12.70 0.42 -3.36
N PHE A 143 -12.52 -0.32 -4.46
CA PHE A 143 -13.58 -0.50 -5.45
C PHE A 143 -14.72 -1.39 -4.95
N LEU A 144 -14.41 -2.45 -4.19
CA LEU A 144 -15.44 -3.29 -3.56
C LEU A 144 -16.23 -2.49 -2.51
N SER A 145 -15.58 -1.61 -1.74
CA SER A 145 -16.28 -0.73 -0.80
C SER A 145 -17.13 0.34 -1.49
N LEU A 146 -16.67 0.90 -2.62
CA LEU A 146 -17.38 1.96 -3.34
C LEU A 146 -18.57 1.45 -4.15
N TYR A 147 -18.44 0.30 -4.80
CA TYR A 147 -19.43 -0.23 -5.73
C TYR A 147 -20.17 -1.48 -5.21
N GLY A 148 -19.78 -2.00 -4.05
CA GLY A 148 -20.21 -3.32 -3.61
C GLY A 148 -19.44 -4.43 -4.33
N GLU A 149 -19.58 -5.67 -3.84
CA GLU A 149 -18.77 -6.80 -4.31
C GLU A 149 -18.99 -7.09 -5.80
N THR A 150 -20.23 -7.25 -6.22
CA THR A 150 -20.57 -7.61 -7.61
C THR A 150 -20.13 -6.54 -8.62
N GLU A 151 -20.51 -5.28 -8.41
CA GLU A 151 -20.18 -4.21 -9.37
C GLU A 151 -18.71 -3.79 -9.26
N GLY A 152 -18.10 -3.91 -8.08
CA GLY A 152 -16.67 -3.70 -7.89
C GLY A 152 -15.83 -4.70 -8.66
N TRP A 153 -16.16 -6.00 -8.62
CA TRP A 153 -15.48 -7.00 -9.43
C TRP A 153 -15.67 -6.79 -10.93
N LYS A 154 -16.90 -6.48 -11.39
CA LYS A 154 -17.15 -6.13 -12.79
C LYS A 154 -16.29 -4.95 -13.26
N TYR A 155 -16.15 -3.93 -12.43
CA TYR A 155 -15.29 -2.78 -12.73
C TYR A 155 -13.82 -3.21 -12.84
N LEU A 156 -13.33 -4.00 -11.89
CA LEU A 156 -11.92 -4.47 -11.86
C LEU A 156 -11.60 -5.36 -13.08
N GLU A 157 -12.51 -6.26 -13.46
CA GLU A 157 -12.37 -7.08 -14.67
C GLU A 157 -12.37 -6.24 -15.95
N ALA A 158 -13.22 -5.21 -16.02
CA ALA A 158 -13.23 -4.29 -17.16
C ALA A 158 -11.94 -3.47 -17.23
N LEU A 159 -11.41 -3.04 -16.09
CA LEU A 159 -10.15 -2.30 -15.99
C LEU A 159 -8.97 -3.18 -16.41
N ASP A 160 -8.93 -4.44 -15.98
CA ASP A 160 -7.87 -5.40 -16.30
C ASP A 160 -7.63 -5.55 -17.80
N ARG A 161 -8.70 -5.52 -18.61
CA ARG A 161 -8.61 -5.57 -20.08
C ARG A 161 -7.78 -4.44 -20.68
N ASN A 162 -7.64 -3.34 -19.95
CA ASN A 162 -6.84 -2.18 -20.36
C ASN A 162 -5.43 -2.16 -19.76
N VAL A 163 -5.13 -3.05 -18.80
CA VAL A 163 -3.83 -3.13 -18.14
C VAL A 163 -2.81 -3.79 -19.06
N ALA A 164 -1.69 -3.10 -19.27
CA ALA A 164 -0.55 -3.60 -20.03
C ALA A 164 0.34 -4.52 -19.18
N TYR A 165 0.55 -4.14 -17.91
CA TYR A 165 1.47 -4.84 -17.03
C TYR A 165 1.20 -4.58 -15.55
N TYR A 166 1.39 -5.63 -14.75
CA TYR A 166 1.33 -5.59 -13.30
C TYR A 166 2.73 -5.59 -12.68
N THR A 167 3.08 -4.51 -12.00
CA THR A 167 4.36 -4.42 -11.27
C THR A 167 4.29 -5.17 -9.93
N ARG A 168 5.42 -5.70 -9.45
CA ARG A 168 5.48 -6.43 -8.17
C ARG A 168 5.21 -5.55 -6.94
N GLY A 169 5.69 -4.29 -6.95
CA GLY A 169 5.58 -3.37 -5.82
C GLY A 169 4.72 -2.15 -6.12
N GLY A 170 4.01 -1.63 -5.10
CA GLY A 170 3.08 -0.49 -5.22
C GLY A 170 3.65 0.81 -5.79
N GLY A 171 4.97 1.02 -5.67
CA GLY A 171 5.66 2.19 -6.23
C GLY A 171 6.22 1.99 -7.64
N GLY A 172 6.25 0.76 -8.14
CA GLY A 172 6.77 0.42 -9.46
C GLY A 172 6.08 1.17 -10.61
N PRO A 173 4.75 1.34 -10.61
CA PRO A 173 4.11 1.94 -11.75
C PRO A 173 4.50 3.43 -11.92
N ALA A 174 4.44 4.29 -10.90
CA ALA A 174 4.83 5.69 -11.11
C ALA A 174 6.29 5.90 -11.49
N GLN A 175 7.20 4.99 -11.13
CA GLN A 175 8.58 5.05 -11.61
C GLN A 175 8.65 4.86 -13.13
N LEU A 176 7.82 3.97 -13.69
CA LEU A 176 7.72 3.75 -15.13
C LEU A 176 7.04 4.93 -15.85
N VAL A 177 6.03 5.55 -15.24
CA VAL A 177 5.45 6.81 -15.77
C VAL A 177 6.46 7.93 -15.81
N ALA A 178 7.22 8.12 -14.74
CA ALA A 178 8.20 9.18 -14.64
C ALA A 178 9.31 9.04 -15.70
N ARG A 179 9.55 7.83 -16.21
CA ARG A 179 10.48 7.55 -17.31
C ARG A 179 9.87 7.74 -18.70
N GLY A 180 8.58 8.08 -18.78
CA GLY A 180 7.85 8.25 -20.03
C GLY A 180 7.42 6.94 -20.68
N GLU A 181 7.65 5.80 -20.02
CA GLU A 181 7.46 4.46 -20.58
C GLU A 181 6.00 3.97 -20.49
N ALA A 182 5.15 4.61 -19.67
CA ALA A 182 3.74 4.23 -19.51
C ALA A 182 2.85 5.28 -18.79
N ILE A 183 1.55 4.95 -18.60
CA ILE A 183 0.59 5.64 -17.72
C ILE A 183 0.31 4.72 -16.53
N SER A 184 0.56 5.17 -15.30
CA SER A 184 0.34 4.36 -14.10
C SER A 184 0.59 5.07 -12.76
N ARG A 185 0.23 4.37 -11.68
CA ARG A 185 -0.04 4.90 -10.35
C ARG A 185 1.06 4.58 -9.32
N SER A 186 1.44 5.55 -8.49
CA SER A 186 2.06 5.28 -7.18
C SER A 186 1.34 6.02 -6.09
N GLY A 187 1.22 5.40 -4.92
CA GLY A 187 0.92 6.12 -3.69
C GLY A 187 2.19 6.76 -3.11
N ARG A 188 2.12 8.06 -2.82
CA ARG A 188 3.04 8.75 -1.92
C ARG A 188 2.30 9.02 -0.60
N PRO A 189 2.94 8.88 0.56
CA PRO A 189 2.39 9.43 1.80
C PRO A 189 2.37 10.96 1.65
N SER A 190 1.24 11.61 1.91
CA SER A 190 1.27 13.03 2.20
C SER A 190 2.00 13.21 3.53
N ARG A 191 3.05 14.01 3.55
CA ARG A 191 3.60 14.53 4.80
C ARG A 191 2.67 15.67 5.22
N SER A 192 1.80 15.44 6.18
CA SER A 192 1.29 16.52 7.01
C SER A 192 2.45 17.02 7.86
N GLY A 193 2.77 18.32 7.69
CA GLY A 193 3.66 19.06 8.58
C GLY A 193 3.00 19.42 9.90
#